data_AF-A0A1I2C5M1-F1
#
_entry.id   AF-A0A1I2C5M1-F1
#
_cell.length_a   1.000
_cell.length_b   1.000
_cell.length_c   1.000
_cell.angle_alpha   90.00
_cell.angle_beta   90.00
_cell.angle_gamma   90.00
#
_symmetry.space_group_name_H-M   'P 1'
#
loop_
_entity.id
_entity.type
_entity.pdbx_description
1 polymer ?
#
loop_
_entity_poly.entity_id
_entity_poly.type
_entity_poly.pdbx_seq_one_letter_code
_entity_poly.pdbx_strand_id
1 'polypeptide(L)'
;MSVQVEMTVAGAGSQHLYGPETLEEVAQHSLIITEAFNEDGINPFEIVFKTVATTPEDIYQICLAAIADETCAGVITWMHTFSPAKMWIHGLTDLRKPLLHLHTQFNRDIPWDSIDMDFRVLLYSV
;
A
#
# COMPACT_ATOMS: atom_id res chain seq x y z
N MET A 1 -1.45 -25.38 -4.07
CA MET A 1 -1.03 -24.10 -3.47
C MET A 1 -1.97 -23.05 -3.99
N SER A 2 -2.58 -22.27 -3.11
CA SER A 2 -3.44 -21.14 -3.46
C SER A 2 -2.57 -20.04 -4.05
N VAL A 3 -2.95 -19.47 -5.19
CA VAL A 3 -2.26 -18.33 -5.79
C VAL A 3 -2.77 -17.06 -5.12
N GLN A 4 -1.87 -16.13 -4.79
CA GLN A 4 -2.16 -14.90 -4.06
C GLN A 4 -1.68 -13.65 -4.83
N VAL A 5 -2.29 -12.51 -4.54
CA VAL A 5 -1.86 -11.19 -5.00
C VAL A 5 -1.37 -10.41 -3.78
N GLU A 6 -0.19 -9.82 -3.85
CA GLU A 6 0.38 -9.11 -2.71
C GLU A 6 0.00 -7.64 -2.77
N MET A 7 -0.62 -7.12 -1.72
CA MET A 7 -0.90 -5.70 -1.58
C MET A 7 0.18 -5.05 -0.72
N THR A 8 0.83 -4.05 -1.32
CA THR A 8 1.79 -3.18 -0.65
C THR A 8 1.23 -1.78 -0.61
N VAL A 9 1.30 -1.15 0.55
CA VAL A 9 0.84 0.22 0.71
C VAL A 9 2.04 1.11 0.97
N ALA A 10 2.15 2.17 0.18
CA ALA A 10 3.13 3.20 0.42
C ALA A 10 2.56 4.16 1.45
N GLY A 11 3.21 4.20 2.60
CA GLY A 11 3.17 5.34 3.49
C GLY A 11 4.39 6.21 3.20
N ALA A 12 4.29 7.52 3.37
CA ALA A 12 5.42 8.41 3.31
C ALA A 12 6.59 7.84 4.12
N GLY A 13 7.79 7.89 3.55
CA GLY A 13 9.07 7.67 4.22
C GLY A 13 9.40 8.77 5.22
N SER A 14 8.48 8.93 6.14
CA SER A 14 8.31 10.07 7.00
C SER A 14 7.81 9.59 8.36
N GLN A 15 8.42 8.51 8.85
CA GLN A 15 8.51 8.28 10.29
C GLN A 15 8.95 9.58 11.01
N HIS A 16 9.66 10.49 10.32
CA HIS A 16 10.11 11.78 10.86
C HIS A 16 9.14 12.97 10.68
N LEU A 17 8.27 13.05 9.67
CA LEU A 17 7.34 14.20 9.54
C LEU A 17 5.94 13.93 10.11
N TYR A 18 5.49 12.67 10.18
CA TYR A 18 4.11 12.33 10.54
C TYR A 18 3.96 11.43 11.77
N GLY A 19 5.07 10.95 12.34
CA GLY A 19 5.07 10.14 13.56
C GLY A 19 4.58 8.68 13.37
N PRO A 20 4.74 7.85 14.40
CA PRO A 20 4.39 6.42 14.34
C PRO A 20 2.87 6.18 14.25
N GLU A 21 2.06 7.04 14.88
CA GLU A 21 0.59 6.92 14.89
C GLU A 21 -0.01 6.94 13.47
N THR A 22 0.50 7.81 12.59
CA THR A 22 0.07 7.86 11.19
C THR A 22 0.35 6.56 10.44
N LEU A 23 1.47 5.90 10.73
CA LEU A 23 1.81 4.62 10.07
C LEU A 23 0.92 3.48 10.56
N GLU A 24 0.55 3.50 11.83
CA GLU A 24 -0.41 2.55 12.40
C GLU A 24 -1.78 2.70 11.73
N GLU A 25 -2.25 3.94 11.54
CA GLU A 25 -3.52 4.21 10.85
C GLU A 25 -3.48 3.77 9.38
N VAL A 26 -2.41 4.07 8.65
CA VAL A 26 -2.23 3.58 7.27
C VAL A 26 -2.25 2.05 7.22
N ALA A 27 -1.61 1.37 8.17
CA ALA A 27 -1.64 -0.09 8.25
C ALA A 27 -3.06 -0.62 8.54
N GLN A 28 -3.80 0.02 9.44
CA GLN A 28 -5.19 -0.33 9.75
C GLN A 28 -6.10 -0.19 8.53
N HIS A 29 -6.03 0.94 7.80
CA HIS A 29 -6.81 1.13 6.58
C HIS A 29 -6.46 0.10 5.50
N SER A 30 -5.19 -0.25 5.38
CA SER A 30 -4.71 -1.25 4.42
C SER A 30 -5.27 -2.65 4.71
N LEU A 31 -5.32 -3.04 5.99
CA LEU A 31 -5.92 -4.29 6.43
C LEU A 31 -7.42 -4.32 6.12
N ILE A 32 -8.16 -3.27 6.49
CA ILE A 32 -9.61 -3.19 6.24
C ILE A 32 -9.93 -3.30 4.74
N ILE A 33 -9.19 -2.61 3.88
CA ILE A 33 -9.38 -2.68 2.43
C ILE A 33 -9.08 -4.09 1.89
N THR A 34 -8.01 -4.72 2.39
CA THR A 34 -7.62 -6.07 1.97
C THR A 34 -8.67 -7.09 2.37
N GLU A 35 -9.16 -7.04 3.61
CA GLU A 35 -10.23 -7.89 4.12
C GLU A 35 -11.51 -7.70 3.30
N ALA A 36 -11.92 -6.44 3.07
CA ALA A 36 -13.11 -6.15 2.26
C ALA A 36 -13.01 -6.70 0.83
N PHE A 37 -11.84 -6.57 0.18
CA PHE A 37 -11.64 -7.14 -1.15
C PHE A 37 -11.66 -8.67 -1.19
N ASN A 38 -11.20 -9.32 -0.12
CA ASN A 38 -11.27 -10.78 -0.01
C ASN A 38 -12.70 -11.27 0.29
N GLU A 39 -13.48 -10.52 1.06
CA GLU A 39 -14.86 -10.87 1.44
C GLU A 39 -15.88 -10.66 0.31
N ASP A 40 -15.65 -9.69 -0.59
CA ASP A 40 -16.58 -9.36 -1.68
C ASP A 40 -16.74 -10.51 -2.70
N GLY A 41 -15.83 -11.50 -2.70
CA GLY A 41 -15.93 -12.71 -3.52
C GLY A 41 -15.79 -12.48 -5.03
N ILE A 42 -15.54 -11.25 -5.47
CA ILE A 42 -15.28 -10.88 -6.86
C ILE A 42 -13.88 -11.32 -7.29
N ASN A 43 -12.92 -11.28 -6.37
CA ASN A 43 -11.53 -11.58 -6.66
C ASN A 43 -11.29 -13.10 -6.74
N PRO A 44 -10.73 -13.61 -7.84
CA PRO A 44 -10.43 -15.04 -7.98
C PRO A 44 -9.22 -15.49 -7.16
N PHE A 45 -8.49 -14.56 -6.55
CA PHE A 45 -7.28 -14.79 -5.76
C PHE A 45 -7.37 -14.04 -4.43
N GLU A 46 -6.71 -14.59 -3.41
CA GLU A 46 -6.55 -13.93 -2.12
C GLU A 46 -5.59 -12.75 -2.25
N ILE A 47 -6.00 -11.60 -1.73
CA ILE A 47 -5.14 -10.42 -1.59
C ILE A 47 -4.52 -10.44 -0.20
N VAL A 48 -3.19 -10.35 -0.13
CA VAL A 48 -2.45 -10.40 1.13
C VAL A 48 -1.71 -9.10 1.36
N PHE A 49 -2.07 -8.39 2.43
CA PHE A 49 -1.33 -7.23 2.90
C PHE A 49 0.01 -7.66 3.50
N LYS A 50 1.11 -7.03 3.08
CA LYS A 50 2.45 -7.32 3.60
C LYS A 50 2.87 -6.38 4.72
N THR A 51 3.07 -5.12 4.38
CA THR A 51 3.50 -4.07 5.30
C THR A 51 3.37 -2.71 4.63
N VAL A 52 3.45 -1.65 5.43
CA VAL A 52 3.60 -0.27 4.93
C VAL A 52 5.06 -0.05 4.55
N ALA A 53 5.31 0.29 3.29
CA ALA A 53 6.65 0.57 2.80
C ALA A 53 7.02 2.03 3.06
N THR A 54 8.11 2.28 3.79
CA THR A 54 8.52 3.64 4.21
C THR A 54 9.95 4.01 3.79
N THR A 55 10.77 3.05 3.40
CA THR A 55 12.14 3.33 2.91
C THR A 55 12.36 2.72 1.52
N PRO A 56 13.36 3.20 0.75
CA PRO A 56 13.73 2.53 -0.50
C PRO A 56 14.09 1.06 -0.30
N GLU A 57 14.68 0.72 0.86
CA GLU A 57 15.04 -0.65 1.21
C GLU A 57 13.80 -1.49 1.48
N ASP A 58 12.81 -0.98 2.23
CA ASP A 58 11.54 -1.67 2.45
C ASP A 58 10.88 -2.03 1.10
N ILE A 59 10.81 -1.04 0.20
CA ILE A 59 10.20 -1.21 -1.13
C ILE A 59 10.97 -2.27 -1.92
N TYR A 60 12.30 -2.21 -1.90
CA TYR A 60 13.15 -3.18 -2.60
C TYR A 60 12.94 -4.60 -2.06
N GLN A 61 12.94 -4.79 -0.75
CA GLN A 61 12.74 -6.10 -0.11
C GLN A 61 11.35 -6.67 -0.41
N ILE A 62 10.31 -5.83 -0.43
CA ILE A 62 8.96 -6.26 -0.81
C ILE A 62 8.92 -6.72 -2.27
N CYS A 63 9.50 -5.95 -3.20
CA CYS A 63 9.58 -6.37 -4.60
C CYS A 63 10.38 -7.67 -4.77
N LEU A 64 11.48 -7.83 -4.04
CA LEU A 64 12.30 -9.03 -4.06
C LEU A 64 11.55 -10.26 -3.52
N ALA A 65 10.83 -10.10 -2.41
CA ALA A 65 9.99 -11.15 -1.84
C ALA A 65 8.88 -11.58 -2.80
N ALA A 66 8.21 -10.61 -3.44
CA ALA A 66 7.18 -10.88 -4.44
C ALA A 66 7.73 -11.66 -5.64
N ILE A 67 8.95 -11.36 -6.10
CA ILE A 67 9.61 -12.10 -7.19
C ILE A 67 9.92 -13.53 -6.77
N ALA A 68 10.45 -13.71 -5.55
CA ALA A 68 10.88 -15.01 -5.03
C ALA A 68 9.70 -15.96 -4.71
N ASP A 69 8.51 -15.42 -4.45
CA ASP A 69 7.31 -16.21 -4.20
C ASP A 69 6.69 -16.72 -5.51
N GLU A 70 6.72 -18.04 -5.70
CA GLU A 70 6.09 -18.73 -6.84
C GLU A 70 4.55 -18.64 -6.82
N THR A 71 3.96 -18.42 -5.65
CA THR A 71 2.51 -18.26 -5.47
C THR A 71 2.02 -16.82 -5.64
N CYS A 72 2.93 -15.84 -5.64
CA CYS A 72 2.61 -14.44 -5.90
C CYS A 72 2.37 -14.23 -7.40
N ALA A 73 1.12 -13.92 -7.77
CA ALA A 73 0.72 -13.64 -9.15
C ALA A 73 0.98 -12.19 -9.58
N GLY A 74 1.12 -11.26 -8.64
CA GLY A 74 1.25 -9.84 -8.92
C GLY A 74 1.29 -9.00 -7.64
N VAL A 75 1.63 -7.73 -7.81
CA VAL A 75 1.71 -6.74 -6.73
C VAL A 75 0.69 -5.64 -6.99
N ILE A 76 -0.12 -5.32 -5.98
CA ILE A 76 -0.97 -4.14 -5.94
C ILE A 76 -0.26 -3.10 -5.08
N THR A 77 -0.09 -1.89 -5.60
CA THR A 77 0.41 -0.75 -4.85
C THR A 77 -0.67 0.27 -4.61
N TRP A 78 -0.75 0.80 -3.39
CA TRP A 78 -1.60 1.94 -3.07
C TRP A 78 -0.78 2.99 -2.33
N MET A 79 -0.74 4.21 -2.85
CA MET A 79 -0.06 5.34 -2.22
C MET A 79 -1.07 6.02 -1.28
N HIS A 80 -1.15 5.57 -0.02
CA HIS A 80 -2.11 6.13 0.95
C HIS A 80 -1.72 7.54 1.36
N THR A 81 -0.41 7.79 1.49
CA THR A 81 0.14 9.12 1.73
C THR A 81 1.25 9.41 0.72
N PHE A 82 1.78 10.63 0.75
CA PHE A 82 2.81 11.05 -0.20
C PHE A 82 4.09 10.20 -0.08
N SER A 83 4.35 9.35 -1.08
CA SER A 83 5.56 8.54 -1.17
C SER A 83 6.46 9.05 -2.31
N PRO A 84 7.66 9.59 -2.03
CA PRO A 84 8.56 10.08 -3.07
C PRO A 84 8.91 8.98 -4.10
N ALA A 85 8.47 9.16 -5.34
CA ALA A 85 8.62 8.14 -6.41
C ALA A 85 10.06 7.67 -6.64
N LYS A 86 11.08 8.49 -6.31
CA LYS A 86 12.49 8.09 -6.39
C LYS A 86 12.83 6.87 -5.53
N MET A 87 12.12 6.67 -4.42
CA MET A 87 12.32 5.53 -3.53
C MET A 87 11.92 4.20 -4.18
N TRP A 88 11.01 4.24 -5.14
CA TRP A 88 10.46 3.07 -5.82
C TRP A 88 11.29 2.61 -7.02
N ILE A 89 12.20 3.46 -7.53
CA ILE A 89 12.93 3.18 -8.78
C ILE A 89 13.66 1.85 -8.71
N HIS A 90 14.37 1.56 -7.60
CA HIS A 90 15.17 0.35 -7.49
C HIS A 90 14.28 -0.91 -7.47
N GLY A 91 13.27 -0.96 -6.59
CA GLY A 91 12.34 -2.08 -6.50
C GLY A 91 11.56 -2.33 -7.79
N LEU A 92 11.03 -1.27 -8.41
CA LEU A 92 10.24 -1.39 -9.64
C LEU A 92 11.08 -1.73 -10.88
N THR A 93 12.36 -1.36 -10.91
CA THR A 93 13.28 -1.74 -12.00
C THR A 93 13.51 -3.25 -12.02
N ASP A 94 13.57 -3.87 -10.85
CA ASP A 94 13.81 -5.30 -10.71
C ASP A 94 12.53 -6.13 -10.68
N LEU A 95 11.38 -5.53 -10.38
CA LEU A 95 10.09 -6.22 -10.35
C LEU A 95 9.82 -6.98 -11.67
N ARG A 96 9.57 -8.29 -11.54
CA ARG A 96 9.22 -9.18 -12.68
C ARG A 96 7.79 -9.71 -12.62
N LYS A 97 7.03 -9.31 -11.60
CA LYS A 97 5.61 -9.65 -11.43
C LYS A 97 4.76 -8.47 -11.95
N PRO A 98 3.54 -8.72 -12.48
CA PRO A 98 2.61 -7.66 -12.85
C PRO A 98 2.36 -6.69 -11.68
N LEU A 99 2.33 -5.39 -12.00
CA LEU A 99 2.05 -4.32 -11.04
C LEU A 99 0.71 -3.66 -11.36
N LEU A 100 -0.15 -3.52 -10.37
CA LEU A 100 -1.36 -2.71 -10.42
C LEU A 100 -1.20 -1.53 -9.45
N HIS A 101 -1.23 -0.30 -9.97
CA HIS A 101 -1.30 0.89 -9.13
C HIS A 101 -2.78 1.22 -8.84
N LEU A 102 -3.22 0.96 -7.62
CA LEU A 102 -4.59 1.22 -7.17
C LEU A 102 -4.68 2.66 -6.66
N HIS A 103 -5.22 3.54 -7.51
CA HIS A 103 -5.47 4.93 -7.16
C HIS A 103 -6.83 5.07 -6.47
N THR A 104 -6.83 5.00 -5.15
CA THR A 104 -8.04 5.05 -4.30
C THR A 104 -7.81 5.87 -3.03
N GLN A 105 -8.88 6.09 -2.27
CA GLN A 105 -8.88 6.74 -0.97
C GLN A 105 -9.69 5.89 0.03
N PHE A 106 -9.33 5.91 1.32
CA PHE A 106 -10.08 5.18 2.35
C PHE A 106 -11.50 5.74 2.53
N ASN A 107 -11.62 7.07 2.71
CA ASN A 107 -12.90 7.74 2.85
C ASN A 107 -13.53 8.01 1.49
N ARG A 108 -14.83 7.73 1.34
CA ARG A 108 -15.61 8.11 0.15
C ARG A 108 -15.81 9.63 0.06
N ASP A 109 -16.23 10.24 1.17
CA ASP A 109 -16.60 11.65 1.21
C ASP A 109 -15.60 12.46 2.04
N ILE A 110 -15.46 13.74 1.70
CA ILE A 110 -14.65 14.69 2.47
C ILE A 110 -15.48 15.17 3.68
N PRO A 111 -14.97 15.05 4.91
CA PRO A 111 -15.66 15.52 6.11
C PRO A 111 -15.46 17.03 6.28
N TRP A 112 -16.26 17.83 5.56
CA TRP A 112 -16.12 19.28 5.51
C TRP A 112 -16.14 19.98 6.88
N ASP A 113 -16.88 19.43 7.84
CA ASP A 113 -17.07 20.02 9.16
C ASP A 113 -15.93 19.71 10.15
N SER A 114 -15.10 18.70 9.86
CA SER A 114 -14.04 18.22 10.76
C SER A 114 -12.68 18.06 10.09
N ILE A 115 -12.52 18.49 8.83
CA ILE A 115 -11.25 18.40 8.12
C ILE A 115 -10.21 19.36 8.71
N ASP A 116 -9.14 18.80 9.25
CA ASP A 116 -7.97 19.53 9.73
C ASP A 116 -6.70 19.13 8.96
N MET A 117 -5.54 19.55 9.43
CA MET A 117 -4.26 19.25 8.77
C MET A 117 -3.84 17.78 8.93
N ASP A 118 -4.23 17.13 10.02
CA ASP A 118 -3.91 15.73 10.29
C ASP A 118 -4.71 14.82 9.35
N PHE A 119 -6.00 15.13 9.15
CA PHE A 119 -6.84 14.46 8.16
C PHE A 119 -6.33 14.66 6.72
N ARG A 120 -5.76 15.83 6.39
CA ARG A 120 -5.21 16.08 5.05
C ARG A 120 -4.00 15.19 4.75
N VAL A 121 -3.14 14.90 5.71
CA VAL A 121 -1.97 14.04 5.52
C VAL A 121 -2.37 12.63 5.07
N LEU A 122 -3.48 12.11 5.63
CA LEU A 122 -4.04 10.80 5.28
C LEU A 122 -4.73 10.77 3.91
N LEU A 123 -5.13 11.93 3.37
CA LEU A 123 -5.83 12.08 2.09
C LEU A 123 -4.90 12.29 0.88
N TYR A 124 -3.63 12.65 1.07
CA TYR A 124 -2.71 12.88 -0.06
C TYR A 124 -2.23 11.56 -0.68
N SER A 125 -3.12 10.86 -1.36
CA SER A 125 -2.76 9.85 -2.36
C SER A 125 -2.38 10.56 -3.65
N VAL A 126 -1.11 10.51 -4.05
CA VAL A 126 -0.61 11.07 -5.32
C VAL A 126 -0.14 9.96 -6.23
#